data_AF-A0A937L578-F1
#
_entry.id   AF-A0A937L578-F1
#
_cell.length_a   1.000
_cell.length_b   1.000
_cell.length_c   1.000
_cell.angle_alpha   90.00
_cell.angle_beta   90.00
_cell.angle_gamma   90.00
#
_symmetry.space_group_name_H-M   'P 1'
#
loop_
_entity.id
_entity.type
_entity.pdbx_description
1 polymer ?
#
loop_
_entity_poly.entity_id
_entity_poly.type
_entity_poly.pdbx_seq_one_letter_code
_entity_poly.pdbx_strand_id
1 'polypeptide(L)'
;MEHEKYETYYVPEQSPWPIIGAIGLFLMALGSGLWLQQRDLSMPQNGYIVLLLGCLFIFFMMFGWFRHVIQESMQGLYSKQMDRSFRQGMGWFIFSEVMFFTAFFGALFYIRMFAVPWLSGAGNNAMTHAVLWPEFEAIWPLVITPDGSATKPMPWQGLPLINTVLLLVSSVTLHFAHVGLEQNKRNQTAVYLMLTLILGGLFLSFQWQEYMHAYHELDLTLDAGVYGNTFFLLTGFHGMHVTLGSLILFVLLIRVLCGHFTPAKHFAFQAGSWYWHFVDVVWLCLFMFVYVL
;
A
#
# COMPACT_ATOMS: atom_id res chain seq x y z
N MET A 1 -39.43 -33.11 0.21
CA MET A 1 -38.45 -32.11 -0.22
C MET A 1 -38.49 -31.00 0.81
N GLU A 2 -37.52 -30.98 1.70
CA GLU A 2 -37.37 -29.92 2.70
C GLU A 2 -37.03 -28.65 1.91
N HIS A 3 -37.92 -27.65 1.94
CA HIS A 3 -37.64 -26.36 1.31
C HIS A 3 -36.39 -25.78 1.98
N GLU A 4 -35.26 -25.71 1.28
CA GLU A 4 -34.10 -24.93 1.72
C GLU A 4 -34.60 -23.52 2.05
N LYS A 5 -34.61 -23.17 3.33
CA LYS A 5 -34.97 -21.84 3.80
C LYS A 5 -33.89 -20.88 3.31
N TYR A 6 -34.22 -20.07 2.30
CA TYR A 6 -33.34 -19.00 1.83
C TYR A 6 -33.00 -18.07 3.01
N GLU A 7 -31.72 -17.93 3.32
CA GLU A 7 -31.26 -16.93 4.30
C GLU A 7 -31.46 -15.53 3.69
N THR A 8 -32.13 -14.65 4.42
CA THR A 8 -32.37 -13.26 3.98
C THR A 8 -31.06 -12.47 3.97
N TYR A 9 -30.80 -11.72 2.90
CA TYR A 9 -29.67 -10.80 2.82
C TYR A 9 -29.94 -9.59 3.74
N TYR A 10 -28.99 -9.27 4.62
CA TYR A 10 -29.12 -8.10 5.48
C TYR A 10 -28.99 -6.82 4.67
N VAL A 11 -29.98 -5.92 4.81
CA VAL A 11 -29.96 -4.58 4.22
C VAL A 11 -29.80 -3.61 5.39
N PRO A 12 -28.68 -2.85 5.45
CA PRO A 12 -28.45 -1.88 6.51
C PRO A 12 -29.52 -0.78 6.54
N GLU A 13 -29.76 -0.22 7.71
CA GLU A 13 -30.54 1.01 7.87
C GLU A 13 -29.80 2.21 7.24
N GLN A 14 -30.48 3.37 7.17
CA GLN A 14 -29.89 4.57 6.60
C GLN A 14 -28.57 4.94 7.31
N SER A 15 -27.52 5.17 6.52
CA SER A 15 -26.17 5.43 7.02
C SER A 15 -25.66 6.80 6.55
N PRO A 16 -25.19 7.67 7.46
CA PRO A 16 -24.64 8.98 7.09
C PRO A 16 -23.20 8.91 6.57
N TRP A 17 -22.52 7.76 6.73
CA TRP A 17 -21.10 7.64 6.41
C TRP A 17 -20.74 7.92 4.93
N PRO A 18 -21.52 7.50 3.92
CA PRO A 18 -21.21 7.80 2.53
C PRO A 18 -21.13 9.30 2.22
N ILE A 19 -22.06 10.11 2.76
CA ILE A 19 -22.06 11.56 2.49
C ILE A 19 -20.93 12.28 3.21
N ILE A 20 -20.60 11.87 4.44
CA ILE A 20 -19.44 12.39 5.18
C ILE A 20 -18.15 12.05 4.42
N GLY A 21 -18.06 10.83 3.88
CA GLY A 21 -16.95 10.39 3.04
C GLY A 21 -16.80 11.22 1.76
N ALA A 22 -17.91 11.47 1.05
CA ALA A 22 -17.91 12.30 -0.16
C ALA A 22 -17.43 13.73 0.11
N ILE A 23 -17.88 14.34 1.22
CA ILE A 23 -17.41 15.66 1.66
C ILE A 23 -15.92 15.61 1.98
N GLY A 24 -15.46 14.59 2.71
CA GLY A 24 -14.04 14.40 3.03
C GLY A 24 -13.16 14.30 1.78
N LEU A 25 -13.54 13.45 0.81
CA LEU A 25 -12.82 13.28 -0.46
C LEU A 25 -12.79 14.57 -1.27
N PHE A 26 -13.91 15.30 -1.33
CA PHE A 26 -13.96 16.60 -2.01
C PHE A 26 -13.01 17.61 -1.38
N LEU A 27 -13.02 17.73 -0.05
CA LEU A 27 -12.12 18.63 0.68
C LEU A 27 -10.66 18.23 0.52
N MET A 28 -10.34 16.93 0.50
CA MET A 28 -8.99 16.46 0.23
C MET A 28 -8.53 16.87 -1.18
N ALA A 29 -9.33 16.59 -2.21
CA ALA A 29 -8.98 16.94 -3.59
C ALA A 29 -8.82 18.45 -3.78
N LEU A 30 -9.77 19.26 -3.27
CA LEU A 30 -9.71 20.71 -3.32
C LEU A 30 -8.51 21.25 -2.53
N GLY A 31 -8.29 20.75 -1.32
CA GLY A 31 -7.19 21.16 -0.45
C GLY A 31 -5.82 20.87 -1.06
N SER A 32 -5.63 19.68 -1.64
CA SER A 32 -4.42 19.32 -2.38
C SER A 32 -4.17 20.26 -3.56
N GLY A 33 -5.19 20.53 -4.37
CA GLY A 33 -5.07 21.45 -5.51
C GLY A 33 -4.68 22.87 -5.07
N LEU A 34 -5.36 23.40 -4.05
CA LEU A 34 -5.05 24.73 -3.49
C LEU A 34 -3.65 24.79 -2.87
N TRP A 35 -3.21 23.72 -2.19
CA TRP A 35 -1.90 23.68 -1.56
C TRP A 35 -0.76 23.64 -2.57
N LEU A 36 -0.91 22.89 -3.67
CA LEU A 36 0.07 22.87 -4.75
C LEU A 36 0.15 24.23 -5.46
N GLN A 37 -0.99 24.88 -5.71
CA GLN A 37 -1.05 26.16 -6.41
C GLN A 37 -0.56 27.35 -5.56
N GLN A 38 -0.54 27.22 -4.24
CA GLN A 38 -0.03 28.25 -3.32
C GLN A 38 1.46 28.55 -3.49
N ARG A 39 2.22 27.70 -4.18
CA ARG A 39 3.62 28.00 -4.52
C ARG A 39 3.77 29.07 -5.60
N ASP A 40 2.74 29.32 -6.42
CA ASP A 40 2.83 30.20 -7.60
C ASP A 40 1.93 31.45 -7.53
N LEU A 41 0.91 31.49 -6.66
CA LEU A 41 -0.06 32.57 -6.60
C LEU A 41 -0.13 33.25 -5.22
N SER A 42 -0.31 34.57 -5.21
CA SER A 42 -0.60 35.44 -4.05
C SER A 42 -2.02 35.23 -3.48
N MET A 43 -2.47 33.98 -3.40
CA MET A 43 -3.76 33.56 -2.84
C MET A 43 -3.64 33.22 -1.34
N PRO A 44 -4.75 33.25 -0.57
CA PRO A 44 -4.74 32.87 0.84
C PRO A 44 -4.16 31.46 1.06
N GLN A 45 -3.18 31.34 1.97
CA GLN A 45 -2.35 30.14 2.22
C GLN A 45 -3.05 29.04 3.04
N ASN A 46 -4.35 28.80 2.84
CA ASN A 46 -5.12 27.89 3.68
C ASN A 46 -5.38 26.51 3.04
N GLY A 47 -4.68 26.18 1.95
CA GLY A 47 -4.90 24.96 1.17
C GLY A 47 -4.58 23.71 1.99
N TYR A 48 -3.49 23.78 2.75
CA TYR A 48 -3.11 22.74 3.70
C TYR A 48 -4.17 22.52 4.79
N ILE A 49 -4.84 23.58 5.27
CA ILE A 49 -5.91 23.48 6.28
C ILE A 49 -7.10 22.73 5.69
N VAL A 50 -7.50 23.07 4.46
CA VAL A 50 -8.61 22.40 3.76
C VAL A 50 -8.28 20.92 3.55
N LEU A 51 -7.05 20.59 3.18
CA LEU A 51 -6.58 19.21 3.06
C LEU A 51 -6.66 18.46 4.40
N LEU A 52 -6.15 19.05 5.48
CA LEU A 52 -6.19 18.45 6.82
C LEU A 52 -7.62 18.24 7.31
N LEU A 53 -8.53 19.17 7.03
CA LEU A 53 -9.96 19.00 7.32
C LEU A 53 -10.55 17.83 6.51
N GLY A 54 -10.23 17.71 5.23
CA GLY A 54 -10.62 16.56 4.42
C GLY A 54 -10.14 15.23 5.01
N CYS A 55 -8.86 15.15 5.39
CA CYS A 55 -8.28 13.98 6.06
C CYS A 55 -9.01 13.64 7.37
N LEU A 56 -9.35 14.66 8.18
CA LEU A 56 -10.09 14.47 9.43
C LEU A 56 -11.49 13.91 9.17
N PHE A 57 -12.19 14.39 8.13
CA PHE A 57 -13.51 13.87 7.75
C PHE A 57 -13.42 12.40 7.31
N ILE A 58 -12.42 12.02 6.51
CA ILE A 58 -12.20 10.62 6.12
C ILE A 58 -11.87 9.76 7.34
N PHE A 59 -10.99 10.22 8.23
CA PHE A 59 -10.66 9.49 9.44
C PHE A 59 -11.89 9.25 10.33
N PHE A 60 -12.68 10.32 10.56
CA PHE A 60 -13.92 10.24 11.34
C PHE A 60 -14.93 9.27 10.72
N MET A 61 -15.13 9.37 9.40
CA MET A 61 -16.01 8.49 8.65
C MET A 61 -15.55 7.02 8.74
N MET A 62 -14.27 6.74 8.49
CA MET A 62 -13.73 5.38 8.51
C MET A 62 -13.84 4.74 9.90
N PHE A 63 -13.52 5.49 10.95
CA PHE A 63 -13.66 5.03 12.33
C PHE A 63 -15.12 4.69 12.67
N GLY A 64 -16.05 5.59 12.33
CA GLY A 64 -17.48 5.40 12.57
C GLY A 64 -18.09 4.26 11.77
N TRP A 65 -17.77 4.17 10.47
CA TRP A 65 -18.28 3.13 9.59
C TRP A 65 -17.78 1.75 10.02
N PHE A 66 -16.48 1.58 10.26
CA PHE A 66 -15.98 0.29 10.73
C PHE A 66 -16.51 -0.12 12.10
N ARG A 67 -16.77 0.84 12.99
CA ARG A 67 -17.46 0.55 14.25
C ARG A 67 -18.85 -0.04 14.03
N HIS A 68 -19.66 0.53 13.13
CA HIS A 68 -20.98 -0.02 12.81
C HIS A 68 -20.88 -1.41 12.20
N VAL A 69 -19.95 -1.62 11.25
CA VAL A 69 -19.72 -2.95 10.63
C VAL A 69 -19.34 -4.00 11.68
N ILE A 70 -18.53 -3.64 12.68
CA ILE A 70 -18.18 -4.53 13.79
C ILE A 70 -19.41 -4.82 14.66
N GLN A 71 -20.22 -3.81 14.98
CA GLN A 71 -21.44 -3.97 15.79
C GLN A 71 -22.46 -4.87 15.11
N GLU A 72 -22.75 -4.64 13.83
CA GLU A 72 -23.65 -5.46 13.02
C GLU A 72 -23.17 -6.91 12.93
N SER A 73 -21.85 -7.11 12.77
CA SER A 73 -21.24 -8.45 12.80
C SER A 73 -21.42 -9.14 14.15
N MET A 74 -21.25 -8.42 15.27
CA MET A 74 -21.35 -8.97 16.62
C MET A 74 -22.80 -9.25 17.03
N GLN A 75 -23.77 -8.52 16.47
CA GLN A 75 -25.20 -8.79 16.62
C GLN A 75 -25.66 -10.03 15.83
N GLY A 76 -24.79 -10.61 14.99
CA GLY A 76 -25.10 -11.80 14.21
C GLY A 76 -26.03 -11.53 13.03
N LEU A 77 -26.12 -10.27 12.57
CA LEU A 77 -26.95 -9.88 11.43
C LEU A 77 -26.46 -10.47 10.10
N TYR A 78 -25.24 -11.02 10.08
CA TYR A 78 -24.56 -11.44 8.87
C TYR A 78 -24.79 -12.92 8.56
N SER A 79 -25.48 -13.19 7.45
CA SER A 79 -25.77 -14.52 6.92
C SER A 79 -24.58 -15.14 6.16
N LYS A 80 -24.65 -16.43 5.85
CA LYS A 80 -23.59 -17.10 5.05
C LYS A 80 -23.49 -16.53 3.64
N GLN A 81 -24.62 -16.12 3.07
CA GLN A 81 -24.62 -15.46 1.76
C GLN A 81 -23.85 -14.15 1.82
N MET A 82 -24.02 -13.36 2.89
CA MET A 82 -23.32 -12.08 3.01
C MET A 82 -21.82 -12.25 3.30
N ASP A 83 -21.42 -13.28 4.07
CA ASP A 83 -20.01 -13.65 4.24
C ASP A 83 -19.32 -13.92 2.89
N ARG A 84 -20.01 -14.62 1.97
CA ARG A 84 -19.51 -14.83 0.60
C ARG A 84 -19.35 -13.51 -0.16
N SER A 85 -20.31 -12.61 -0.07
CA SER A 85 -20.21 -11.28 -0.70
C SER A 85 -19.04 -10.48 -0.16
N PHE A 86 -18.78 -10.50 1.16
CA PHE A 86 -17.63 -9.83 1.74
C PHE A 86 -16.29 -10.41 1.26
N ARG A 87 -16.21 -11.74 1.14
CA ARG A 87 -15.02 -12.42 0.57
C ARG A 87 -14.77 -12.01 -0.87
N GLN A 88 -15.82 -11.97 -1.70
CA GLN A 88 -15.73 -11.50 -3.08
C GLN A 88 -15.30 -10.03 -3.14
N GLY A 89 -15.89 -9.17 -2.30
CA GLY A 89 -15.51 -7.77 -2.20
C GLY A 89 -14.04 -7.57 -1.85
N MET A 90 -13.53 -8.32 -0.86
CA MET A 90 -12.10 -8.29 -0.52
C MET A 90 -11.23 -8.82 -1.66
N GLY A 91 -11.63 -9.88 -2.35
CA GLY A 91 -10.92 -10.41 -3.50
C GLY A 91 -10.81 -9.39 -4.65
N TRP A 92 -11.91 -8.71 -4.99
CA TRP A 92 -11.92 -7.66 -6.00
C TRP A 92 -11.11 -6.43 -5.59
N PHE A 93 -11.14 -6.06 -4.30
CA PHE A 93 -10.30 -5.01 -3.77
C PHE A 93 -8.81 -5.35 -3.92
N ILE A 94 -8.36 -6.53 -3.48
CA ILE A 94 -6.96 -6.94 -3.66
C ILE A 94 -6.59 -6.96 -5.14
N PHE A 95 -7.48 -7.46 -6.01
CA PHE A 95 -7.25 -7.45 -7.44
C PHE A 95 -7.05 -6.03 -7.99
N SER A 96 -7.84 -5.04 -7.58
CA SER A 96 -7.63 -3.65 -8.01
C SER A 96 -6.30 -3.08 -7.51
N GLU A 97 -5.86 -3.44 -6.29
CA GLU A 97 -4.55 -3.03 -5.77
C GLU A 97 -3.40 -3.67 -6.57
N VAL A 98 -3.53 -4.94 -6.97
CA VAL A 98 -2.57 -5.61 -7.87
C VAL A 98 -2.49 -4.88 -9.22
N MET A 99 -3.62 -4.48 -9.80
CA MET A 99 -3.64 -3.72 -11.05
C MET A 99 -3.02 -2.32 -10.89
N PHE A 100 -3.23 -1.68 -9.73
CA PHE A 100 -2.60 -0.41 -9.39
C PHE A 100 -1.07 -0.51 -9.38
N PHE A 101 -0.49 -1.51 -8.69
CA PHE A 101 0.97 -1.73 -8.73
C PHE A 101 1.45 -2.17 -10.11
N THR A 102 0.66 -2.95 -10.85
CA THR A 102 0.98 -3.36 -12.22
C THR A 102 1.19 -2.16 -13.13
N ALA A 103 0.44 -1.07 -12.94
CA ALA A 103 0.66 0.17 -13.70
C ALA A 103 2.06 0.77 -13.44
N PHE A 104 2.53 0.78 -12.19
CA PHE A 104 3.86 1.31 -11.86
C PHE A 104 5.00 0.38 -12.29
N PHE A 105 4.86 -0.93 -12.09
CA PHE A 105 5.83 -1.90 -12.64
C PHE A 105 5.83 -1.88 -14.17
N GLY A 106 4.68 -1.69 -14.79
CA GLY A 106 4.54 -1.50 -16.23
C GLY A 106 5.25 -0.25 -16.73
N ALA A 107 5.16 0.86 -16.00
CA ALA A 107 5.92 2.08 -16.29
C ALA A 107 7.44 1.83 -16.19
N LEU A 108 7.90 1.19 -15.10
CA LEU A 108 9.32 0.83 -14.93
C LEU A 108 9.82 -0.07 -16.07
N PHE A 109 9.05 -1.11 -16.41
CA PHE A 109 9.34 -2.02 -17.51
C PHE A 109 9.41 -1.26 -18.84
N TYR A 110 8.43 -0.40 -19.12
CA TYR A 110 8.39 0.39 -20.34
C TYR A 110 9.62 1.31 -20.48
N ILE A 111 10.00 1.97 -19.38
CA ILE A 111 11.16 2.84 -19.34
C ILE A 111 12.43 2.05 -19.65
N ARG A 112 12.65 0.93 -18.95
CA ARG A 112 13.88 0.12 -19.08
C ARG A 112 14.02 -0.57 -20.43
N MET A 113 12.93 -1.16 -20.93
CA MET A 113 12.98 -2.02 -22.11
C MET A 113 12.76 -1.28 -23.43
N PHE A 114 12.12 -0.11 -23.39
CA PHE A 114 11.79 0.64 -24.60
C PHE A 114 12.33 2.07 -24.55
N ALA A 115 11.90 2.89 -23.59
CA ALA A 115 12.20 4.31 -23.62
C ALA A 115 13.71 4.61 -23.58
N VAL A 116 14.45 3.97 -22.66
CA VAL A 116 15.91 4.15 -22.53
C VAL A 116 16.66 3.66 -23.78
N PRO A 117 16.44 2.44 -24.30
CA PRO A 117 17.04 2.01 -25.57
C PRO A 117 16.72 2.93 -26.75
N TRP A 118 15.50 3.43 -26.85
CA TRP A 118 15.11 4.35 -27.93
C TRP A 118 15.86 5.68 -27.86
N LEU A 119 16.16 6.20 -26.67
CA LEU A 119 16.98 7.40 -26.49
C LEU A 119 18.43 7.19 -26.97
N SER A 120 18.95 5.96 -26.88
CA SER A 120 20.25 5.57 -27.46
C SER A 120 20.19 5.19 -28.95
N GLY A 121 19.06 5.45 -29.62
CA GLY A 121 18.92 5.26 -31.06
C GLY A 121 18.42 3.88 -31.50
N ALA A 122 17.97 3.02 -30.58
CA ALA A 122 17.38 1.73 -30.96
C ALA A 122 16.13 1.90 -31.83
N GLY A 123 15.89 0.94 -32.74
CA GLY A 123 14.77 0.97 -33.67
C GLY A 123 14.96 2.02 -34.77
N ASN A 124 13.98 2.89 -34.98
CA ASN A 124 14.01 3.96 -35.99
C ASN A 124 14.59 5.29 -35.47
N ASN A 125 15.17 5.30 -34.26
CA ASN A 125 15.65 6.52 -33.59
C ASN A 125 17.15 6.79 -33.76
N ALA A 126 17.87 6.00 -34.58
CA ALA A 126 19.32 6.13 -34.75
C ALA A 126 19.76 7.57 -35.13
N MET A 127 19.06 8.20 -36.08
CA MET A 127 19.35 9.58 -36.49
C MET A 127 18.97 10.60 -35.40
N THR A 128 17.90 10.35 -34.64
CA THR A 128 17.51 11.22 -33.52
C THR A 128 18.59 11.24 -32.45
N HIS A 129 19.12 10.08 -32.07
CA HIS A 129 20.21 9.96 -31.12
C HIS A 129 21.48 10.68 -31.61
N ALA A 130 21.89 10.41 -32.86
CA ALA A 130 23.09 11.01 -33.45
C ALA A 130 23.06 12.55 -33.52
N VAL A 131 21.87 13.16 -33.61
CA VAL A 131 21.70 14.61 -33.72
C VAL A 131 21.41 15.28 -32.38
N LEU A 132 20.53 14.70 -31.55
CA LEU A 132 20.05 15.35 -30.33
C LEU A 132 20.92 15.04 -29.10
N TRP A 133 21.35 13.80 -28.93
CA TRP A 133 22.07 13.38 -27.73
C TRP A 133 23.05 12.22 -28.01
N PRO A 134 24.09 12.46 -28.84
CA PRO A 134 25.00 11.42 -29.32
C PRO A 134 25.81 10.74 -28.20
N GLU A 135 26.00 11.42 -27.07
CA GLU A 135 26.76 10.90 -25.92
C GLU A 135 25.88 10.10 -24.93
N PHE A 136 24.58 9.93 -25.19
CA PHE A 136 23.70 9.19 -24.30
C PHE A 136 23.92 7.67 -24.41
N GLU A 137 24.24 7.03 -23.28
CA GLU A 137 24.33 5.57 -23.20
C GLU A 137 23.09 4.97 -22.53
N ALA A 138 22.50 3.95 -23.16
CA ALA A 138 21.40 3.20 -22.58
C ALA A 138 21.90 2.23 -21.49
N ILE A 139 22.03 2.76 -20.28
CA ILE A 139 22.31 1.98 -19.07
C ILE A 139 21.13 2.08 -18.10
N TRP A 140 21.01 1.09 -17.23
CA TRP A 140 20.08 1.13 -16.11
C TRP A 140 20.78 0.69 -14.81
N PRO A 141 20.57 1.40 -13.69
CA PRO A 141 19.80 2.63 -13.55
C PRO A 141 20.48 3.85 -14.20
N LEU A 142 19.67 4.85 -14.59
CA LEU A 142 20.18 6.14 -15.04
C LEU A 142 20.63 6.94 -13.82
N VAL A 143 21.93 6.98 -13.60
CA VAL A 143 22.59 7.59 -12.43
C VAL A 143 23.15 8.98 -12.69
N ILE A 144 23.12 9.44 -13.94
CA ILE A 144 23.50 10.80 -14.32
C ILE A 144 22.32 11.40 -15.08
N THR A 145 21.84 12.56 -14.61
CA THR A 145 20.75 13.30 -15.25
C THR A 145 21.28 14.24 -16.34
N PRO A 146 20.43 14.71 -17.28
CA PRO A 146 20.87 15.58 -18.38
C PRO A 146 21.52 16.90 -17.95
N ASP A 147 21.21 17.39 -16.75
CA ASP A 147 21.80 18.61 -16.15
C ASP A 147 23.17 18.35 -15.49
N GLY A 148 23.66 17.10 -15.53
CA GLY A 148 24.95 16.70 -14.97
C GLY A 148 24.90 16.30 -13.50
N SER A 149 23.73 16.34 -12.84
CA SER A 149 23.60 15.82 -11.48
C SER A 149 23.79 14.29 -11.48
N ALA A 150 24.46 13.78 -10.45
CA ALA A 150 24.77 12.36 -10.33
C ALA A 150 24.15 11.80 -9.05
N THR A 151 23.65 10.58 -9.13
CA THR A 151 23.10 9.79 -8.02
C THR A 151 23.75 8.42 -7.99
N LYS A 152 23.58 7.68 -6.89
CA LYS A 152 24.05 6.29 -6.75
C LYS A 152 22.85 5.36 -6.54
N PRO A 153 22.87 4.15 -7.11
CA PRO A 153 21.80 3.19 -6.89
C PRO A 153 21.83 2.65 -5.47
N MET A 154 20.66 2.37 -4.92
CA MET A 154 20.52 1.73 -3.62
C MET A 154 20.96 0.26 -3.71
N PRO A 155 21.99 -0.19 -2.97
CA PRO A 155 22.41 -1.58 -3.00
C PRO A 155 21.40 -2.51 -2.31
N TRP A 156 21.15 -3.68 -2.89
CA TRP A 156 20.15 -4.62 -2.37
C TRP A 156 20.61 -5.38 -1.11
N GLN A 157 21.92 -5.58 -0.92
CA GLN A 157 22.46 -6.45 0.15
C GLN A 157 22.29 -5.90 1.57
N GLY A 158 21.95 -4.62 1.72
CA GLY A 158 21.81 -3.93 3.00
C GLY A 158 20.38 -3.94 3.56
N LEU A 159 19.87 -2.75 3.85
CA LEU A 159 18.51 -2.55 4.38
C LEU A 159 17.41 -3.24 3.54
N PRO A 160 17.44 -3.24 2.20
CA PRO A 160 16.40 -3.90 1.41
C PRO A 160 16.30 -5.42 1.65
N LEU A 161 17.45 -6.11 1.76
CA LEU A 161 17.47 -7.54 2.10
C LEU A 161 16.98 -7.80 3.52
N ILE A 162 17.37 -6.97 4.49
CA ILE A 162 16.89 -7.06 5.88
C ILE A 162 15.36 -6.90 5.92
N ASN A 163 14.84 -5.88 5.23
CA ASN A 163 13.40 -5.62 5.11
C ASN A 163 12.65 -6.79 4.46
N THR A 164 13.26 -7.44 3.47
CA THR A 164 12.72 -8.67 2.86
C THR A 164 12.59 -9.79 3.88
N VAL A 165 13.62 -10.03 4.68
CA VAL A 165 13.57 -11.05 5.74
C VAL A 165 12.52 -10.68 6.79
N LEU A 166 12.44 -9.42 7.22
CA LEU A 166 11.45 -8.96 8.19
C LEU A 166 10.01 -9.23 7.73
N LEU A 167 9.67 -8.87 6.49
CA LEU A 167 8.32 -9.10 5.96
C LEU A 167 8.01 -10.59 5.79
N LEU A 168 8.94 -11.39 5.26
CA LEU A 168 8.75 -12.84 5.15
C LEU A 168 8.52 -13.50 6.52
N VAL A 169 9.31 -13.13 7.53
CA VAL A 169 9.11 -13.61 8.91
C VAL A 169 7.77 -13.13 9.47
N SER A 170 7.37 -11.88 9.19
CA SER A 170 6.06 -11.35 9.62
C SER A 170 4.89 -12.13 9.03
N SER A 171 5.02 -12.56 7.77
CA SER A 171 4.07 -13.42 7.07
C SER A 171 3.90 -14.77 7.79
N VAL A 172 5.02 -15.38 8.19
CA VAL A 172 5.03 -16.65 8.94
C VAL A 172 4.39 -16.47 10.32
N THR A 173 4.72 -15.38 11.04
CA THR A 173 4.08 -15.11 12.33
C THR A 173 2.58 -14.89 12.18
N LEU A 174 2.13 -14.18 11.15
CA LEU A 174 0.71 -13.97 10.89
C LEU A 174 -0.02 -15.27 10.56
N HIS A 175 0.62 -16.16 9.79
CA HIS A 175 0.09 -17.50 9.54
C HIS A 175 -0.11 -18.28 10.84
N PHE A 176 0.87 -18.28 11.75
CA PHE A 176 0.72 -18.92 13.06
C PHE A 176 -0.34 -18.26 13.96
N ALA A 177 -0.56 -16.95 13.82
CA ALA A 177 -1.67 -16.28 14.47
C ALA A 177 -3.02 -16.80 13.94
N HIS A 178 -3.14 -16.95 12.62
CA HIS A 178 -4.35 -17.48 11.99
C HIS A 178 -4.64 -18.93 12.43
N VAL A 179 -3.65 -19.81 12.39
CA VAL A 179 -3.77 -21.19 12.87
C VAL A 179 -4.15 -21.23 14.36
N GLY A 180 -3.58 -20.33 15.17
CA GLY A 180 -3.97 -20.15 16.56
C GLY A 180 -5.46 -19.81 16.71
N LEU A 181 -5.98 -18.95 15.85
CA LEU A 181 -7.39 -18.55 15.86
C LEU A 181 -8.29 -19.73 15.50
N GLU A 182 -7.97 -20.48 14.44
CA GLU A 182 -8.71 -21.67 14.03
C GLU A 182 -8.72 -22.76 15.10
N GLN A 183 -7.63 -22.89 15.87
CA GLN A 183 -7.54 -23.81 17.01
C GLN A 183 -8.14 -23.26 18.30
N ASN A 184 -8.81 -22.09 18.25
CA ASN A 184 -9.39 -21.40 19.39
C ASN A 184 -8.37 -21.01 20.49
N LYS A 185 -7.09 -20.87 20.12
CA LYS A 185 -5.98 -20.48 21.00
C LYS A 185 -5.77 -18.96 20.93
N ARG A 186 -6.60 -18.22 21.68
CA ARG A 186 -6.63 -16.75 21.66
C ARG A 186 -5.30 -16.10 22.07
N ASN A 187 -4.64 -16.60 23.12
CA ASN A 187 -3.34 -16.07 23.55
C ASN A 187 -2.27 -16.25 22.47
N GLN A 188 -2.22 -17.42 21.84
CA GLN A 188 -1.33 -17.69 20.72
C GLN A 188 -1.59 -16.72 19.56
N THR A 189 -2.87 -16.54 19.19
CA THR A 189 -3.29 -15.60 18.14
C THR A 189 -2.78 -14.19 18.43
N ALA A 190 -3.02 -13.69 19.65
CA ALA A 190 -2.64 -12.35 20.05
C ALA A 190 -1.11 -12.16 20.05
N VAL A 191 -0.35 -13.12 20.58
CA VAL A 191 1.12 -13.04 20.63
C VAL A 191 1.72 -13.00 19.23
N TYR A 192 1.34 -13.92 18.34
CA TYR A 192 1.89 -13.96 16.99
C TYR A 192 1.45 -12.77 16.12
N LEU A 193 0.23 -12.27 16.32
CA LEU A 193 -0.23 -11.06 15.64
C LEU A 193 0.52 -9.81 16.14
N MET A 194 0.81 -9.73 17.44
CA MET A 194 1.66 -8.67 18.00
C MET A 194 3.09 -8.74 17.45
N LEU A 195 3.67 -9.94 17.33
CA LEU A 195 4.98 -10.11 16.68
C LEU A 195 4.98 -9.63 15.22
N THR A 196 3.91 -9.94 14.48
CA THR A 196 3.73 -9.46 13.10
C THR A 196 3.75 -7.93 13.04
N LEU A 197 3.03 -7.26 13.95
CA LEU A 197 3.00 -5.80 14.04
C LEU A 197 4.36 -5.19 14.40
N ILE A 198 5.11 -5.82 15.31
CA ILE A 198 6.47 -5.37 15.66
C ILE A 198 7.37 -5.46 14.43
N LEU A 199 7.34 -6.57 13.70
CA LEU A 199 8.12 -6.76 12.47
C LEU A 199 7.73 -5.77 11.37
N GLY A 200 6.44 -5.49 11.18
CA GLY A 200 5.96 -4.45 10.28
C GLY A 200 6.42 -3.04 10.68
N GLY A 201 6.43 -2.74 11.98
CA GLY A 201 6.97 -1.47 12.51
C GLY A 201 8.48 -1.32 12.31
N LEU A 202 9.24 -2.41 12.47
CA LEU A 202 10.67 -2.44 12.16
C LEU A 202 10.93 -2.22 10.66
N PHE A 203 10.16 -2.87 9.78
CA PHE A 203 10.23 -2.65 8.34
C PHE A 203 10.04 -1.16 8.00
N LEU A 204 9.00 -0.51 8.52
CA LEU A 204 8.74 0.91 8.25
C LEU A 204 9.87 1.81 8.79
N SER A 205 10.44 1.46 9.94
CA SER A 205 11.56 2.20 10.52
C SER A 205 12.83 2.09 9.68
N PHE A 206 13.13 0.90 9.15
CA PHE A 206 14.27 0.70 8.26
C PHE A 206 14.02 1.29 6.87
N GLN A 207 12.79 1.26 6.35
CA GLN A 207 12.43 1.96 5.11
C GLN A 207 12.64 3.47 5.25
N TRP A 208 12.30 4.05 6.41
CA TRP A 208 12.59 5.45 6.70
C TRP A 208 14.09 5.74 6.71
N GLN A 209 14.90 4.88 7.37
CA GLN A 209 16.36 5.02 7.39
C GLN A 209 16.96 4.91 5.98
N GLU A 210 16.44 4.00 5.16
CA GLU A 210 16.83 3.84 3.77
C GLU A 210 16.57 5.13 2.96
N TYR A 211 15.42 5.79 3.16
CA TYR A 211 15.13 7.06 2.51
C TYR A 211 16.05 8.19 2.97
N MET A 212 16.38 8.25 4.26
CA MET A 212 17.34 9.23 4.76
C MET A 212 18.74 9.00 4.15
N HIS A 213 19.19 7.74 4.08
CA HIS A 213 20.47 7.39 3.44
C HIS A 213 20.46 7.70 1.94
N ALA A 214 19.36 7.39 1.24
CA ALA A 214 19.18 7.72 -0.18
C ALA A 214 19.35 9.21 -0.45
N TYR A 215 18.67 10.05 0.34
CA TYR A 215 18.72 11.51 0.18
C TYR A 215 20.06 12.13 0.57
N HIS A 216 20.72 11.62 1.64
CA HIS A 216 21.89 12.28 2.21
C HIS A 216 23.24 11.75 1.71
N GLU A 217 23.32 10.47 1.33
CA GLU A 217 24.59 9.83 0.99
C GLU A 217 24.68 9.35 -0.47
N LEU A 218 23.53 9.14 -1.13
CA LEU A 218 23.46 8.65 -2.50
C LEU A 218 22.99 9.70 -3.51
N ASP A 219 22.62 10.90 -3.05
CA ASP A 219 21.95 11.93 -3.85
C ASP A 219 20.74 11.38 -4.62
N LEU A 220 20.15 10.29 -4.12
CA LEU A 220 18.98 9.63 -4.67
C LEU A 220 17.75 10.30 -4.07
N THR A 221 17.24 11.29 -4.79
CA THR A 221 16.07 12.08 -4.40
C THR A 221 14.91 11.84 -5.36
N LEU A 222 13.72 12.34 -5.02
CA LEU A 222 12.57 12.34 -5.94
C LEU A 222 12.86 13.04 -7.29
N ASP A 223 13.79 13.99 -7.29
CA ASP A 223 14.18 14.78 -8.46
C ASP A 223 15.43 14.23 -9.17
N ALA A 224 15.99 13.10 -8.72
CA ALA A 224 17.15 12.41 -9.32
C ALA A 224 16.77 11.65 -10.62
N GLY A 225 16.03 12.33 -11.49
CA GLY A 225 15.54 11.81 -12.76
C GLY A 225 14.55 10.66 -12.63
N VAL A 226 14.40 9.90 -13.71
CA VAL A 226 13.41 8.82 -13.80
C VAL A 226 13.70 7.67 -12.81
N TYR A 227 14.97 7.42 -12.49
CA TYR A 227 15.35 6.39 -11.51
C TYR A 227 14.86 6.76 -10.11
N GLY A 228 15.21 7.95 -9.60
CA GLY A 228 14.75 8.43 -8.29
C GLY A 228 13.23 8.49 -8.19
N ASN A 229 12.56 9.06 -9.19
CA ASN A 229 11.10 9.15 -9.20
C ASN A 229 10.44 7.76 -9.14
N THR A 230 10.82 6.84 -10.03
CA THR A 230 10.23 5.49 -10.05
C THR A 230 10.55 4.70 -8.79
N PHE A 231 11.76 4.83 -8.24
CA PHE A 231 12.16 4.22 -6.98
C PHE A 231 11.21 4.63 -5.84
N PHE A 232 11.14 5.93 -5.52
CA PHE A 232 10.34 6.42 -4.39
C PHE A 232 8.84 6.25 -4.61
N LEU A 233 8.35 6.31 -5.85
CA LEU A 233 6.94 6.09 -6.13
C LEU A 233 6.57 4.64 -5.82
N LEU A 234 7.32 3.67 -6.35
CA LEU A 234 7.08 2.25 -6.16
C LEU A 234 7.21 1.83 -4.69
N THR A 235 8.33 2.18 -4.05
CA THR A 235 8.58 1.82 -2.64
C THR A 235 7.72 2.64 -1.68
N GLY A 236 7.41 3.89 -2.02
CA GLY A 236 6.59 4.80 -1.20
C GLY A 236 5.12 4.37 -1.15
N PHE A 237 4.52 4.03 -2.30
CA PHE A 237 3.17 3.46 -2.29
C PHE A 237 3.13 2.13 -1.55
N HIS A 238 4.13 1.26 -1.70
CA HIS A 238 4.20 0.03 -0.91
C HIS A 238 4.28 0.31 0.60
N GLY A 239 5.14 1.23 1.03
CA GLY A 239 5.22 1.65 2.44
C GLY A 239 3.90 2.19 2.99
N MET A 240 3.12 2.89 2.17
CA MET A 240 1.75 3.30 2.52
C MET A 240 0.83 2.08 2.75
N HIS A 241 0.90 1.07 1.89
CA HIS A 241 0.10 -0.16 2.05
C HIS A 241 0.55 -0.98 3.26
N VAL A 242 1.86 -1.06 3.56
CA VAL A 242 2.35 -1.69 4.80
C VAL A 242 1.81 -0.96 6.04
N THR A 243 1.76 0.37 5.99
CA THR A 243 1.19 1.19 7.09
C THR A 243 -0.31 0.91 7.26
N LEU A 244 -1.09 0.90 6.18
CA LEU A 244 -2.52 0.58 6.22
C LEU A 244 -2.76 -0.86 6.69
N GLY A 245 -1.98 -1.82 6.20
CA GLY A 245 -2.00 -3.20 6.66
C GLY A 245 -1.71 -3.31 8.15
N SER A 246 -0.75 -2.54 8.66
CA SER A 246 -0.38 -2.55 10.08
C SER A 246 -1.52 -1.99 10.93
N LEU A 247 -2.21 -0.94 10.47
CA LEU A 247 -3.40 -0.40 11.13
C LEU A 247 -4.55 -1.42 11.16
N ILE A 248 -4.79 -2.13 10.05
CA ILE A 248 -5.79 -3.20 9.98
C ILE A 248 -5.46 -4.31 10.99
N LEU A 249 -4.22 -4.81 10.97
CA LEU A 249 -3.77 -5.86 11.89
C LEU A 249 -3.81 -5.41 13.36
N PHE A 250 -3.53 -4.14 13.65
CA PHE A 250 -3.65 -3.56 14.99
C PHE A 250 -5.10 -3.55 15.49
N VAL A 251 -6.05 -3.14 14.64
CA VAL A 251 -7.48 -3.22 14.96
C VAL A 251 -7.92 -4.67 15.15
N LEU A 252 -7.42 -5.60 14.34
CA LEU A 252 -7.68 -7.03 14.51
C LEU A 252 -7.11 -7.56 15.83
N LEU A 253 -5.93 -7.11 16.26
CA LEU A 253 -5.36 -7.48 17.55
C LEU A 253 -6.26 -7.05 18.70
N ILE A 254 -6.74 -5.81 18.70
CA ILE A 254 -7.70 -5.32 19.70
C ILE A 254 -8.96 -6.20 19.69
N ARG A 255 -9.50 -6.53 18.52
CA ARG A 255 -10.68 -7.39 18.39
C ARG A 255 -10.44 -8.82 18.88
N VAL A 256 -9.25 -9.39 18.65
CA VAL A 256 -8.83 -10.68 19.23
C VAL A 256 -8.78 -10.55 20.75
N LEU A 257 -8.20 -9.48 21.30
CA LEU A 257 -8.12 -9.22 22.74
C LEU A 257 -9.48 -8.91 23.38
N CYS A 258 -10.48 -8.48 22.62
CA CYS A 258 -11.88 -8.35 23.07
C CYS A 258 -12.73 -9.62 22.86
N GLY A 259 -12.26 -10.59 22.06
CA GLY A 259 -12.93 -11.87 21.88
C GLY A 259 -14.01 -11.84 20.79
N HIS A 260 -13.84 -10.97 19.80
CA HIS A 260 -14.80 -10.78 18.72
C HIS A 260 -14.75 -11.86 17.62
N PHE A 261 -13.91 -12.89 17.80
CA PHE A 261 -13.68 -13.92 16.79
C PHE A 261 -13.89 -15.32 17.36
N THR A 262 -14.38 -16.21 16.49
CA THR A 262 -14.48 -17.64 16.76
C THR A 262 -13.86 -18.41 15.58
N PRO A 263 -13.47 -19.68 15.76
CA PRO A 263 -13.00 -20.52 14.65
C PRO A 263 -13.98 -20.60 13.48
N ALA A 264 -15.29 -20.45 13.71
CA ALA A 264 -16.29 -20.45 12.64
C ALA A 264 -16.51 -19.05 12.02
N LYS A 265 -16.34 -17.97 12.78
CA LYS A 265 -16.63 -16.58 12.37
C LYS A 265 -15.45 -15.67 12.63
N HIS A 266 -14.60 -15.53 11.62
CA HIS A 266 -13.40 -14.70 11.68
C HIS A 266 -12.97 -14.15 10.31
N PHE A 267 -13.92 -13.93 9.40
CA PHE A 267 -13.62 -13.42 8.05
C PHE A 267 -12.81 -12.12 8.09
N ALA A 268 -13.10 -11.17 8.99
CA ALA A 268 -12.31 -9.93 9.07
C ALA A 268 -10.83 -10.19 9.37
N PHE A 269 -10.51 -11.23 10.16
CA PHE A 269 -9.12 -11.66 10.38
C PHE A 269 -8.52 -12.25 9.10
N GLN A 270 -9.26 -13.12 8.40
CA GLN A 270 -8.84 -13.68 7.13
C GLN A 270 -8.58 -12.60 6.07
N ALA A 271 -9.47 -11.62 5.94
CA ALA A 271 -9.31 -10.49 5.04
C ALA A 271 -8.06 -9.67 5.36
N GLY A 272 -7.81 -9.36 6.63
CA GLY A 272 -6.59 -8.67 7.05
C GLY A 272 -5.32 -9.49 6.77
N SER A 273 -5.37 -10.81 6.95
CA SER A 273 -4.28 -11.71 6.59
C SER A 273 -4.04 -11.77 5.08
N TRP A 274 -5.09 -11.84 4.27
CA TRP A 274 -4.97 -11.78 2.80
C TRP A 274 -4.34 -10.47 2.34
N TYR A 275 -4.75 -9.34 2.93
CA TYR A 275 -4.14 -8.04 2.62
C TYR A 275 -2.66 -8.00 2.97
N TRP A 276 -2.27 -8.49 4.16
CA TRP A 276 -0.86 -8.50 4.58
C TRP A 276 0.00 -9.37 3.65
N HIS A 277 -0.47 -10.57 3.30
CA HIS A 277 0.25 -11.42 2.34
C HIS A 277 0.34 -10.79 0.94
N PHE A 278 -0.69 -10.07 0.50
CA PHE A 278 -0.63 -9.28 -0.73
C PHE A 278 0.50 -8.24 -0.67
N VAL A 279 0.59 -7.48 0.43
CA VAL A 279 1.64 -6.48 0.65
C VAL A 279 3.03 -7.12 0.60
N ASP A 280 3.20 -8.31 1.18
CA ASP A 280 4.48 -9.05 1.15
C ASP A 280 4.84 -9.51 -0.28
N VAL A 281 3.88 -9.98 -1.06
CA VAL A 281 4.12 -10.37 -2.47
C VAL A 281 4.54 -9.17 -3.31
N VAL A 282 3.91 -8.01 -3.13
CA VAL A 282 4.33 -6.77 -3.81
C VAL A 282 5.75 -6.39 -3.42
N TRP A 283 6.14 -6.54 -2.14
CA TRP A 283 7.51 -6.29 -1.71
C TRP A 283 8.52 -7.20 -2.42
N LEU A 284 8.23 -8.50 -2.58
CA LEU A 284 9.13 -9.41 -3.30
C LEU A 284 9.33 -8.97 -4.76
N CYS A 285 8.27 -8.50 -5.41
CA CYS A 285 8.39 -7.90 -6.74
C CYS A 285 9.24 -6.63 -6.72
N LEU A 286 9.07 -5.74 -5.72
CA LEU A 286 9.91 -4.55 -5.57
C LEU A 286 11.38 -4.92 -5.35
N PHE A 287 11.66 -5.82 -4.41
CA PHE A 287 13.01 -6.31 -4.15
C PHE A 287 13.67 -6.83 -5.43
N MET A 288 12.97 -7.65 -6.21
CA MET A 288 13.51 -8.17 -7.46
C MET A 288 13.71 -7.08 -8.53
N PHE A 289 12.66 -6.31 -8.85
CA PHE A 289 12.66 -5.44 -10.02
C PHE A 289 13.22 -4.04 -9.78
N VAL A 290 13.26 -3.56 -8.54
CA VAL A 290 13.75 -2.22 -8.19
C VAL A 290 15.18 -2.27 -7.65
N TYR A 291 15.51 -3.28 -6.84
CA TYR A 291 16.79 -3.37 -6.14
C TYR A 291 17.80 -4.33 -6.79
N VAL A 292 17.35 -5.47 -7.30
CA VAL A 292 18.25 -6.51 -7.83
C VAL A 292 18.49 -6.38 -9.33
N LEU A 293 17.42 -6.19 -10.12
CA LEU A 293 17.46 -5.98 -11.58
C LEU A 293 17.50 -4.49 -11.92
#